data_AF-A0A2A2RP62-F1
#
_entry.id   AF-A0A2A2RP62-F1
#
_cell.length_a   1.000
_cell.length_b   1.000
_cell.length_c   1.000
_cell.angle_alpha   90.00
_cell.angle_beta   90.00
_cell.angle_gamma   90.00
#
_symmetry.space_group_name_H-M   'P 1'
#
loop_
_entity.id
_entity.type
_entity.pdbx_description
1 polymer ?
#
loop_
_entity_poly.entity_id
_entity_poly.type
_entity_poly.pdbx_seq_one_letter_code
_entity_poly.pdbx_strand_id
1 'polypeptide(L)'
;MIPYPTATVFPPLPAGGLPLSDLQREVLALKQEKDAIILAHNYQCEDIQGVADYVGDSLGLAYKAAEAKQSTIVFCGVHFMAETAKIVNPSRRVLLPDLEAGCSLADSCPAEKLAALKAAQPDLYVVAYINCSAAVK
;
A
#
# COMPACT_ATOMS: atom_id res chain seq x y z
N MET A 1 -3.64 -16.21 -22.37
CA MET A 1 -3.47 -15.26 -21.26
C MET A 1 -3.16 -16.09 -20.02
N ILE A 2 -1.91 -16.09 -19.57
CA ILE A 2 -1.50 -16.90 -18.41
C ILE A 2 -2.04 -16.17 -17.17
N PRO A 3 -2.88 -16.79 -16.32
CA PRO A 3 -3.36 -16.14 -15.11
C PRO A 3 -2.15 -15.80 -14.23
N TYR A 4 -2.11 -14.57 -13.72
CA TYR A 4 -1.12 -14.19 -12.72
C TYR A 4 -1.20 -15.16 -11.54
N PRO A 5 -0.05 -15.55 -10.94
CA PRO A 5 -0.07 -16.36 -9.74
C PRO A 5 -0.91 -15.64 -8.70
N THR A 6 -1.95 -16.31 -8.21
CA THR A 6 -2.73 -15.82 -7.08
C THR A 6 -1.74 -15.63 -5.93
N ALA A 7 -1.57 -14.40 -5.47
CA ALA A 7 -0.74 -14.13 -4.30
C ALA A 7 -1.20 -15.06 -3.17
N THR A 8 -0.27 -15.76 -2.53
CA THR A 8 -0.55 -16.53 -1.33
C THR A 8 -0.86 -15.52 -0.23
N VAL A 9 -2.13 -15.10 -0.16
CA VAL A 9 -2.65 -14.38 1.00
C VAL A 9 -2.63 -15.40 2.11
N PHE A 10 -1.68 -15.27 3.03
CA PHE A 10 -1.78 -16.04 4.26
C PHE A 10 -3.15 -15.69 4.87
N PRO A 11 -4.00 -16.68 5.19
CA PRO A 11 -5.18 -16.37 5.97
C PRO A 11 -4.71 -15.62 7.22
N PRO A 12 -5.42 -14.58 7.67
CA PRO A 12 -5.11 -13.97 8.95
C PRO A 12 -4.95 -15.10 9.97
N LEU A 13 -3.93 -14.97 10.83
CA LEU A 13 -3.56 -15.93 11.87
C LEU A 13 -4.81 -16.54 12.52
N PRO A 14 -4.79 -17.84 12.86
CA PRO A 14 -6.00 -18.63 13.10
C PRO A 14 -7.00 -17.90 13.98
N ALA A 15 -8.27 -17.99 13.57
CA ALA A 15 -9.43 -17.48 14.30
C ALA A 15 -9.45 -18.03 15.73
N GLY A 16 -8.84 -17.25 16.62
CA GLY A 16 -8.74 -17.43 18.06
C GLY A 16 -8.17 -16.17 18.72
N GLY A 17 -8.19 -15.06 17.98
CA GLY A 17 -7.61 -13.77 18.37
C GLY A 17 -8.25 -13.23 19.63
N LEU A 18 -7.45 -12.49 20.39
CA LEU A 18 -7.91 -11.70 21.52
C LEU A 18 -9.16 -10.91 21.10
N PRO A 19 -10.13 -10.72 22.01
CA PRO A 19 -11.29 -9.89 21.70
C PRO A 19 -10.80 -8.53 21.21
N LEU A 20 -11.42 -8.04 20.13
CA LEU A 20 -11.08 -6.73 19.58
C LEU A 20 -11.07 -5.69 20.70
N SER A 21 -10.11 -4.78 20.66
CA SER A 21 -10.15 -3.60 21.54
C SER A 21 -11.33 -2.69 21.16
N ASP A 22 -11.68 -1.75 22.04
CA ASP A 22 -12.68 -0.73 21.72
C ASP A 22 -12.27 0.10 20.51
N LEU A 23 -10.96 0.40 20.38
CA LEU A 23 -10.42 1.13 19.24
C LEU A 23 -10.58 0.35 17.93
N GLN A 24 -10.31 -0.96 17.93
CA GLN A 24 -10.51 -1.79 16.73
C GLN A 24 -11.99 -1.87 16.34
N ARG A 25 -12.91 -1.95 17.32
CA ARG A 25 -14.35 -1.87 17.06
C ARG A 25 -14.75 -0.53 16.44
N GLU A 26 -14.22 0.57 16.96
CA GLU A 26 -14.46 1.92 16.43
C GLU A 26 -13.94 2.06 14.98
N VAL A 27 -12.72 1.59 14.71
CA VAL A 27 -12.14 1.58 13.35
C VAL A 27 -13.02 0.79 12.38
N LEU A 28 -13.54 -0.38 12.78
CA LEU A 28 -14.43 -1.18 11.92
C LEU A 28 -15.78 -0.49 11.68
N ALA A 29 -16.34 0.19 12.68
CA ALA A 29 -17.55 1.00 12.51
C ALA A 29 -17.32 2.16 11.53
N LEU A 30 -16.23 2.91 11.70
CA LEU A 30 -15.84 3.99 10.81
C LEU A 30 -15.53 3.51 9.40
N LYS A 31 -14.92 2.32 9.24
CA LYS A 31 -14.66 1.71 7.94
C LYS A 31 -15.96 1.55 7.14
N GLN A 32 -17.02 1.08 7.78
CA GLN A 32 -18.33 0.93 7.15
C GLN A 32 -18.96 2.29 6.86
N GLU A 33 -18.98 3.20 7.85
CA GLU A 33 -19.58 4.53 7.71
C GLU A 33 -18.94 5.34 6.57
N LYS A 34 -17.61 5.23 6.42
CA LYS A 34 -16.84 5.99 5.43
C LYS A 34 -16.67 5.28 4.08
N ASP A 35 -17.32 4.14 3.88
CA ASP A 35 -17.15 3.29 2.69
C ASP A 35 -15.66 3.12 2.35
N ALA A 36 -14.93 2.50 3.29
CA ALA A 36 -13.48 2.37 3.23
C ALA A 36 -13.04 0.90 3.13
N ILE A 37 -11.90 0.69 2.47
CA ILE A 37 -11.11 -0.55 2.53
C ILE A 37 -9.81 -0.27 3.27
N ILE A 38 -9.42 -1.17 4.17
CA ILE A 38 -8.16 -1.09 4.92
C ILE A 38 -7.17 -2.09 4.31
N LEU A 39 -6.06 -1.58 3.79
CA LEU A 39 -4.98 -2.37 3.20
C LEU A 39 -3.76 -2.27 4.13
N ALA A 40 -3.23 -3.39 4.61
CA ALA A 40 -2.12 -3.40 5.55
C ALA A 40 -0.91 -4.17 5.02
N HIS A 41 0.28 -3.60 5.21
CA HIS A 41 1.53 -4.31 4.93
C HIS A 41 1.80 -5.38 5.98
N ASN A 42 2.47 -6.47 5.57
CA ASN A 42 2.89 -7.58 6.44
C ASN A 42 3.69 -7.16 7.69
N TYR A 43 4.26 -5.95 7.70
CA TYR A 43 5.06 -5.43 8.83
C TYR A 43 4.23 -4.63 9.85
N GLN A 44 2.93 -4.45 9.63
CA GLN A 44 2.06 -3.80 10.61
C GLN A 44 1.87 -4.68 11.85
N CYS A 45 1.57 -4.07 13.00
CA CYS A 45 1.27 -4.81 14.21
C CYS A 45 -0.01 -5.64 14.07
N GLU A 46 -0.16 -6.66 14.92
CA GLU A 46 -1.31 -7.57 14.90
C GLU A 46 -2.65 -6.83 15.03
N ASP A 47 -2.70 -5.76 15.83
CA ASP A 47 -3.92 -4.97 16.02
C ASP A 47 -4.42 -4.33 14.72
N ILE A 48 -3.51 -3.82 13.89
CA ILE A 48 -3.82 -3.22 12.59
C ILE A 48 -4.16 -4.30 11.56
N GLN A 49 -3.41 -5.40 11.56
CA GLN A 49 -3.70 -6.53 10.67
C GLN A 49 -5.09 -7.12 10.96
N GLY A 50 -5.51 -7.17 12.23
CA GLY A 50 -6.81 -7.70 12.67
C GLY A 50 -8.03 -6.91 12.18
N VAL A 51 -7.86 -5.66 11.75
CA VAL A 51 -8.95 -4.83 11.18
C VAL A 51 -8.85 -4.62 9.66
N ALA A 52 -7.77 -5.11 9.04
CA ALA A 52 -7.53 -4.97 7.61
C ALA A 52 -8.42 -5.88 6.77
N ASP A 53 -8.84 -5.41 5.59
CA ASP A 53 -9.55 -6.24 4.60
C ASP A 53 -8.57 -7.08 3.76
N TYR A 54 -7.32 -6.64 3.69
CA TYR A 54 -6.24 -7.36 3.03
C TYR A 54 -4.89 -7.08 3.70
N VAL A 55 -4.15 -8.14 3.98
CA VAL A 55 -2.78 -8.09 4.48
C VAL A 55 -1.86 -8.71 3.43
N GLY A 56 -0.78 -8.01 3.06
CA GLY A 56 0.15 -8.54 2.07
C GLY A 56 1.43 -7.74 1.90
N ASP A 57 2.20 -8.12 0.89
CA ASP A 57 3.40 -7.41 0.45
C ASP A 57 3.06 -6.22 -0.46
N SER A 58 4.07 -5.45 -0.85
CA SER A 58 3.91 -4.25 -1.69
C SER A 58 3.19 -4.54 -3.01
N LEU A 59 3.45 -5.68 -3.65
CA LEU A 59 2.87 -6.02 -4.95
C LEU A 59 1.40 -6.41 -4.81
N GLY A 60 1.08 -7.28 -3.85
CA GLY A 60 -0.29 -7.68 -3.58
C GLY A 60 -1.16 -6.49 -3.18
N LEU A 61 -0.63 -5.58 -2.38
CA LEU A 61 -1.33 -4.35 -1.99
C LEU A 61 -1.59 -3.43 -3.19
N ALA A 62 -0.65 -3.32 -4.14
CA ALA A 62 -0.86 -2.52 -5.35
C ALA A 62 -1.99 -3.06 -6.21
N TYR A 63 -2.07 -4.38 -6.41
CA TYR A 63 -3.19 -5.02 -7.11
C TYR A 63 -4.52 -4.79 -6.38
N LYS A 64 -4.53 -4.94 -5.05
CA LYS A 64 -5.76 -4.73 -4.26
C LYS A 64 -6.21 -3.28 -4.25
N ALA A 65 -5.29 -2.32 -4.27
CA ALA A 65 -5.62 -0.91 -4.43
C ALA A 65 -6.26 -0.62 -5.80
N ALA A 66 -5.76 -1.25 -6.88
CA ALA A 66 -6.35 -1.12 -8.22
C ALA A 66 -7.76 -1.75 -8.31
N GLU A 67 -8.01 -2.84 -7.59
CA GLU A 67 -9.31 -3.52 -7.53
C GLU A 67 -10.32 -2.83 -6.60
N ALA A 68 -9.87 -1.90 -5.74
CA ALA A 68 -10.68 -1.29 -4.70
C ALA A 68 -11.90 -0.55 -5.28
N LYS A 69 -13.08 -0.91 -4.78
CA LYS A 69 -14.37 -0.34 -5.22
C LYS A 69 -14.87 0.75 -4.27
N GLN A 70 -14.52 0.63 -3.00
CA GLN A 70 -14.78 1.57 -1.91
C GLN A 70 -14.29 2.98 -2.26
N SER A 71 -15.01 3.99 -1.79
CA SER A 71 -14.69 5.40 -2.00
C SER A 71 -13.34 5.82 -1.39
N THR A 72 -12.94 5.16 -0.30
CA THR A 72 -11.73 5.45 0.46
C THR A 72 -10.84 4.21 0.62
N ILE A 73 -9.54 4.36 0.42
CA ILE A 73 -8.51 3.37 0.76
C ILE A 73 -7.74 3.92 1.97
N VAL A 74 -7.74 3.19 3.07
CA VAL A 74 -6.86 3.45 4.22
C VAL A 74 -5.65 2.53 4.07
N PHE A 75 -4.49 3.11 3.80
CA PHE A 75 -3.27 2.37 3.49
C PHE A 75 -2.35 2.34 4.71
N CYS A 76 -2.38 1.23 5.44
CA CYS A 76 -1.52 0.97 6.60
C CYS A 76 -0.16 0.43 6.13
N GLY A 77 0.68 1.34 5.63
CA GLY A 77 2.02 1.05 5.10
C GLY A 77 2.90 2.29 5.17
N VAL A 78 3.78 2.46 4.18
CA VAL A 78 4.66 3.62 4.05
C VAL A 78 4.28 4.48 2.85
N HIS A 79 4.81 5.71 2.80
CA HIS A 79 4.41 6.76 1.86
C HIS A 79 4.35 6.32 0.39
N PHE A 80 5.42 5.72 -0.14
CA PHE A 80 5.45 5.31 -1.55
C PHE A 80 4.40 4.25 -1.90
N MET A 81 3.96 3.45 -0.93
CA MET A 81 2.93 2.43 -1.16
C MET A 81 1.56 3.10 -1.27
N ALA A 82 1.27 4.09 -0.42
CA ALA A 82 0.06 4.90 -0.51
C ALA A 82 0.03 5.74 -1.81
N GLU A 83 1.18 6.29 -2.23
CA GLU A 83 1.31 6.93 -3.56
C GLU A 83 0.98 5.94 -4.68
N THR A 84 1.51 4.71 -4.61
CA THR A 84 1.23 3.67 -5.59
C THR A 84 -0.27 3.36 -5.65
N ALA A 85 -0.95 3.24 -4.51
CA ALA A 85 -2.40 3.06 -4.44
C ALA A 85 -3.16 4.22 -5.11
N LYS A 86 -2.69 5.45 -4.93
CA LYS A 86 -3.28 6.64 -5.58
C LYS A 86 -3.02 6.68 -7.08
N ILE A 87 -1.84 6.26 -7.53
CA ILE A 87 -1.48 6.17 -8.96
C ILE A 87 -2.38 5.16 -9.68
N VAL A 88 -2.55 3.96 -9.12
CA VAL A 88 -3.34 2.90 -9.76
C VAL A 88 -4.85 3.08 -9.59
N ASN A 89 -5.29 3.93 -8.65
CA ASN A 89 -6.70 4.23 -8.43
C ASN A 89 -6.93 5.74 -8.19
N PRO A 90 -6.77 6.59 -9.23
CA PRO A 90 -6.71 8.04 -9.09
C PRO A 90 -8.04 8.67 -8.66
N SER A 91 -9.17 7.99 -8.88
CA SER A 91 -10.50 8.49 -8.52
C SER A 91 -10.84 8.36 -7.03
N ARG A 92 -10.12 7.51 -6.30
CA ARG A 92 -10.40 7.23 -4.89
C ARG A 92 -9.59 8.11 -3.95
N ARG A 93 -10.13 8.33 -2.76
CA ARG A 93 -9.38 8.97 -1.68
C ARG A 93 -8.45 7.91 -1.08
N VAL A 94 -7.16 8.24 -0.95
CA VAL A 94 -6.18 7.40 -0.26
C VAL A 94 -5.74 8.14 0.99
N LEU A 95 -5.83 7.46 2.14
CA LEU A 95 -5.40 7.97 3.44
C LEU A 95 -4.20 7.16 3.90
N LEU A 96 -3.13 7.85 4.27
CA LEU A 96 -1.99 7.28 4.98
C LEU A 96 -2.10 7.74 6.45
N PRO A 97 -2.26 6.82 7.42
CA PRO A 97 -2.48 7.21 8.82
C PRO A 97 -1.34 8.03 9.44
N ASP A 98 -0.10 7.83 8.96
CA ASP A 98 1.09 8.54 9.41
C ASP A 98 1.91 9.00 8.20
N LEU A 99 1.97 10.31 7.95
CA LEU A 99 2.71 10.88 6.83
C LEU A 99 4.23 10.76 7.00
N GLU A 100 4.72 10.59 8.24
CA GLU A 100 6.14 10.40 8.54
C GLU A 100 6.58 8.94 8.33
N ALA A 101 5.67 8.03 7.95
CA ALA A 101 5.98 6.65 7.60
C ALA A 101 6.74 6.57 6.25
N GLY A 102 8.05 6.87 6.31
CA GLY A 102 8.96 6.91 5.15
C GLY A 102 9.67 5.59 4.83
N CYS A 103 10.53 5.63 3.82
CA CYS A 103 11.40 4.51 3.45
C CYS A 103 12.75 5.02 2.96
N SER A 104 13.80 4.82 3.77
CA SER A 104 15.16 5.28 3.45
C SER A 104 15.69 4.74 2.11
N LEU A 105 15.24 3.55 1.70
CA LEU A 105 15.59 2.98 0.40
C LEU A 105 14.96 3.77 -0.75
N ALA A 106 13.70 4.19 -0.62
CA ALA A 106 13.05 5.04 -1.62
C ALA A 106 13.74 6.40 -1.71
N ASP A 107 14.14 6.98 -0.58
CA ASP A 107 14.79 8.29 -0.50
C ASP A 107 16.21 8.28 -1.12
N SER A 108 16.83 7.10 -1.22
CA SER A 108 18.16 6.93 -1.81
C SER A 108 18.21 7.16 -3.34
N CYS A 109 17.06 7.24 -4.01
CA CYS A 109 16.96 7.50 -5.45
C CYS A 109 16.18 8.80 -5.72
N PRO A 110 16.83 9.98 -5.67
CA PRO A 110 16.17 11.24 -6.00
C PRO A 110 15.78 11.32 -7.48
N ALA A 111 14.53 11.68 -7.76
CA ALA A 111 13.97 11.73 -9.13
C ALA A 111 14.77 12.63 -10.07
N GLU A 112 15.24 13.79 -9.60
CA GLU A 112 16.03 14.74 -10.39
C GLU A 112 17.36 14.15 -10.86
N LYS A 113 18.02 13.34 -10.00
CA LYS A 113 19.28 12.69 -10.35
C LYS A 113 19.07 11.60 -11.40
N LEU A 114 17.99 10.83 -11.28
CA LEU A 114 17.62 9.84 -12.28
C LEU A 114 17.27 10.50 -13.61
N ALA A 115 16.52 11.61 -13.59
CA ALA A 115 16.18 12.37 -14.80
C ALA A 115 17.43 12.90 -15.51
N ALA A 116 18.39 13.45 -14.77
CA ALA A 116 19.66 13.90 -15.32
C ALA A 116 20.46 12.74 -15.97
N LEU A 117 20.47 11.56 -15.35
CA LEU A 117 21.14 10.38 -15.89
C LEU A 117 20.50 9.91 -17.21
N LYS A 118 19.17 9.87 -17.28
CA LYS A 118 18.44 9.51 -18.51
C LYS A 118 18.68 10.53 -19.64
N ALA A 119 18.77 11.82 -19.31
CA ALA A 119 19.08 12.85 -20.29
C ALA A 119 20.51 12.69 -20.87
N ALA A 120 21.47 12.28 -20.03
CA ALA A 120 22.84 12.02 -20.45
C ALA A 120 23.01 10.69 -21.22
N GLN A 121 22.13 9.72 -20.99
CA GLN A 121 22.17 8.40 -21.63
C GLN A 121 20.76 8.00 -22.12
N PRO A 122 20.34 8.46 -23.31
CA PRO A 122 18.98 8.25 -23.82
C PRO A 122 18.59 6.76 -24.00
N ASP A 123 19.56 5.89 -24.25
CA ASP A 123 19.36 4.45 -24.43
C ASP A 123 19.34 3.66 -23.10
N LEU A 124 19.47 4.34 -21.96
CA LEU A 124 19.45 3.71 -20.65
C LEU A 124 18.03 3.23 -20.28
N TYR A 125 17.89 1.92 -20.16
CA TYR A 125 16.68 1.32 -19.58
C TYR A 125 16.71 1.44 -18.06
N VAL A 126 15.60 1.91 -17.48
CA VAL A 126 15.43 2.05 -16.04
C VAL A 126 14.36 1.07 -15.57
N VAL A 127 14.72 0.22 -14.62
CA VAL A 127 13.78 -0.65 -13.90
C VAL A 127 13.82 -0.22 -12.44
N ALA A 128 12.75 0.42 -11.98
CA ALA A 128 12.61 0.84 -10.60
C ALA A 128 11.92 -0.25 -9.78
N TYR A 129 12.48 -0.57 -8.62
CA TYR A 129 11.76 -1.37 -7.64
C TYR A 129 10.58 -0.58 -7.06
N ILE A 130 9.54 -1.26 -6.57
CA ILE A 130 8.31 -0.61 -6.07
C ILE A 130 8.58 0.40 -4.95
N ASN A 131 9.63 0.17 -4.15
CA ASN A 131 10.14 1.03 -3.10
C ASN A 131 10.89 2.25 -3.67
N CYS A 132 10.18 3.07 -4.44
CA CYS A 132 10.65 4.35 -4.96
C CYS A 132 9.50 5.36 -4.91
N SER A 133 9.79 6.66 -4.88
CA SER A 133 8.74 7.68 -4.88
C SER A 133 7.92 7.67 -6.17
N ALA A 134 6.72 8.28 -6.12
CA ALA A 134 5.91 8.53 -7.31
C ALA A 134 6.67 9.28 -8.41
N ALA A 135 7.58 10.19 -8.05
CA ALA A 135 8.36 10.97 -9.00
C ALA A 135 9.45 10.15 -9.72
N VAL A 136 9.87 9.01 -9.14
CA VAL A 136 10.82 8.07 -9.77
C VAL A 136 10.10 7.09 -10.70
N LYS A 137 8.84 6.76 -10.42
CA LYS A 137 7.98 5.90 -11.25
C LYS A 137 7.65 6.59 -12.58
#